data_AF-A0A139JQH6-F1
#
_entry.id   AF-A0A139JQH6-F1
#
_cell.length_a   1.000
_cell.length_b   1.000
_cell.length_c   1.000
_cell.angle_alpha   90.00
_cell.angle_beta   90.00
_cell.angle_gamma   90.00
#
_symmetry.space_group_name_H-M   'P 1'
#
loop_
_entity.id
_entity.type
_entity.pdbx_description
1 polymer ?
#
loop_
_entity_poly.entity_id
_entity_poly.type
_entity_poly.pdbx_seq_one_letter_code
_entity_poly.pdbx_strand_id
1 'polypeptide(L)'
;MLNLNKYRLQKLILGSFLISLAIVLSQINRFFPIIFNKSPYTENSFFCYWYFPFLIIGFLFNLRYNLFFLFIYSFLDFFIFSGEKNFIKIYFLSSNNTYLSTLNQKKQIFIFLNVFFWGTLIPVLSYSFTYFFLFYQKINFTKFFLFSFMIIMIQSFSRFLCGFFCYWGPNTKYFFLIYNNIISLNKTNNSLLFYYFLMFFWNFIPVLTSNLILLILFFIFRSFILKNDFLIKFK
;
A
#
# COMPACT_ATOMS: atom_id res chain seq x y z
N MET A 1 -14.45 38.50 4.15
CA MET A 1 -15.13 37.18 4.08
C MET A 1 -14.78 36.33 2.84
N LEU A 2 -14.04 36.85 1.84
CA LEU A 2 -13.74 36.16 0.57
C LEU A 2 -12.49 35.24 0.57
N ASN A 3 -11.63 35.25 1.58
CA ASN A 3 -10.36 34.50 1.56
C ASN A 3 -10.46 33.03 2.02
N LEU A 4 -11.42 32.68 2.87
CA LEU A 4 -11.55 31.31 3.40
C LEU A 4 -11.95 30.30 2.31
N ASN A 5 -12.86 30.69 1.41
CA ASN A 5 -13.29 29.82 0.31
C ASN A 5 -12.19 29.62 -0.72
N LYS A 6 -11.40 30.66 -1.02
CA LYS A 6 -10.25 30.57 -1.95
C LYS A 6 -9.16 29.65 -1.42
N TYR A 7 -8.82 29.75 -0.12
CA TYR A 7 -7.82 28.88 0.49
C TYR A 7 -8.26 27.41 0.57
N ARG A 8 -9.54 27.17 0.92
CA ARG A 8 -10.13 25.82 0.87
C ARG A 8 -10.10 25.24 -0.54
N LEU A 9 -10.45 26.05 -1.55
CA LEU A 9 -10.41 25.64 -2.95
C LEU A 9 -8.97 25.30 -3.41
N GLN A 10 -7.98 26.11 -3.05
CA GLN A 10 -6.57 25.83 -3.36
C GLN A 10 -6.10 24.51 -2.75
N LYS A 11 -6.50 24.21 -1.50
CA LYS A 11 -6.23 22.91 -0.87
C LYS A 11 -6.88 21.76 -1.61
N LEU A 12 -8.13 21.92 -2.03
CA LEU A 12 -8.83 20.91 -2.83
C LEU A 12 -8.13 20.67 -4.17
N ILE A 13 -7.76 21.73 -4.89
CA ILE A 13 -7.03 21.64 -6.16
C ILE A 13 -5.69 20.91 -5.96
N LEU A 14 -4.88 21.33 -5.00
CA LEU A 14 -3.58 20.73 -4.75
C LEU A 14 -3.68 19.26 -4.34
N GLY A 15 -4.62 18.91 -3.46
CA GLY A 15 -4.83 17.53 -3.04
C GLY A 15 -5.33 16.66 -4.19
N SER A 16 -6.27 17.17 -4.99
CA SER A 16 -6.75 16.46 -6.19
C SER A 16 -5.63 16.24 -7.22
N PHE A 17 -4.75 17.22 -7.41
CA PHE A 17 -3.56 17.09 -8.24
C PHE A 17 -2.64 15.98 -7.74
N LEU A 18 -2.33 15.95 -6.43
CA LEU A 18 -1.47 14.92 -5.86
C LEU A 18 -2.08 13.51 -5.95
N ILE A 19 -3.41 13.38 -5.79
CA ILE A 19 -4.12 12.11 -6.02
C ILE A 19 -4.04 11.68 -7.49
N SER A 20 -4.26 12.61 -8.42
CA SER A 20 -4.14 12.30 -9.86
C SER A 20 -2.72 11.84 -10.22
N LEU A 21 -1.69 12.49 -9.63
CA LEU A 21 -0.30 12.11 -9.82
C LEU A 21 -0.01 10.72 -9.24
N ALA A 22 -0.56 10.41 -8.05
CA ALA A 22 -0.45 9.09 -7.45
C ALA A 22 -1.04 7.99 -8.35
N ILE A 23 -2.21 8.24 -8.95
CA ILE A 23 -2.86 7.30 -9.88
C ILE A 23 -1.99 7.06 -11.12
N VAL A 24 -1.48 8.14 -11.73
CA VAL A 24 -0.60 8.03 -12.90
C VAL A 24 0.66 7.23 -12.56
N LEU A 25 1.31 7.52 -11.43
CA LEU A 25 2.47 6.78 -10.95
C LEU A 25 2.14 5.31 -10.62
N SER A 26 0.92 5.02 -10.16
CA SER A 26 0.42 3.66 -9.95
C SER A 26 0.37 2.87 -11.27
N GLN A 27 -0.17 3.50 -12.32
CA GLN A 27 -0.19 2.89 -13.65
C GLN A 27 1.21 2.68 -14.21
N ILE A 28 2.10 3.67 -14.13
CA ILE A 28 3.48 3.55 -14.59
C ILE A 28 4.19 2.37 -13.90
N ASN A 29 4.04 2.26 -12.58
CA ASN A 29 4.70 1.20 -11.83
C ASN A 29 4.14 -0.20 -12.14
N ARG A 30 2.89 -0.31 -12.62
CA ARG A 30 2.32 -1.56 -13.12
C ARG A 30 3.04 -2.06 -14.38
N PHE A 31 3.40 -1.14 -15.28
CA PHE A 31 4.06 -1.44 -16.54
C PHE A 31 5.59 -1.51 -16.45
N PHE A 32 6.18 -1.16 -15.30
CA PHE A 32 7.62 -1.23 -15.11
C PHE A 32 8.13 -2.69 -15.18
N PRO A 33 9.24 -2.94 -15.90
CA PRO A 33 9.77 -4.29 -16.11
C PRO A 33 10.06 -5.03 -14.81
N ILE A 34 9.67 -6.31 -14.78
CA ILE A 34 9.73 -7.22 -13.61
C ILE A 34 11.15 -7.31 -13.02
N ILE A 35 12.18 -7.26 -13.88
CA ILE A 35 13.58 -7.51 -13.50
C ILE A 35 14.15 -6.40 -12.59
N PHE A 36 13.72 -5.14 -12.77
CA PHE A 36 14.37 -4.00 -12.09
C PHE A 36 13.68 -3.57 -10.81
N ASN A 37 12.38 -3.83 -10.66
CA ASN A 37 11.61 -3.29 -9.54
C ASN A 37 10.63 -4.29 -8.91
N LYS A 38 10.65 -5.59 -9.23
CA LYS A 38 9.77 -6.58 -8.57
C LYS A 38 10.55 -7.64 -7.82
N SER A 39 10.00 -8.04 -6.67
CA SER A 39 10.45 -9.21 -5.93
C SER A 39 10.20 -10.47 -6.76
N PRO A 40 11.21 -11.35 -6.92
CA PRO A 40 11.09 -12.57 -7.72
C PRO A 40 10.08 -13.58 -7.16
N TYR A 41 9.74 -13.49 -5.87
CA TYR A 41 8.88 -14.47 -5.20
C TYR A 41 7.49 -13.94 -4.83
N THR A 42 7.34 -12.62 -4.68
CA THR A 42 6.09 -12.02 -4.18
C THR A 42 5.41 -11.09 -5.18
N GLU A 43 5.95 -10.94 -6.40
CA GLU A 43 5.52 -10.00 -7.46
C GLU A 43 5.40 -8.52 -7.02
N ASN A 44 5.70 -8.23 -5.77
CA ASN A 44 5.58 -6.92 -5.15
C ASN A 44 6.72 -6.04 -5.59
N SER A 45 6.41 -4.76 -5.86
CA SER A 45 7.44 -3.81 -6.25
C SER A 45 8.34 -3.41 -5.07
N PHE A 46 9.66 -3.38 -5.26
CA PHE A 46 10.63 -2.91 -4.25
C PHE A 46 10.43 -1.43 -3.92
N PHE A 47 10.08 -0.63 -4.92
CA PHE A 47 9.65 0.75 -4.73
C PHE A 47 8.32 1.01 -5.43
N CYS A 48 7.37 1.57 -4.69
CA CYS A 48 6.08 2.00 -5.22
C CYS A 48 6.09 3.52 -5.37
N TYR A 49 6.35 4.02 -6.59
CA TYR A 49 6.50 5.46 -6.86
C TYR A 49 5.31 6.31 -6.40
N TRP A 50 4.11 5.74 -6.44
CA TRP A 50 2.87 6.40 -6.02
C TRP A 50 2.78 6.67 -4.50
N TYR A 51 3.68 6.12 -3.70
CA TYR A 51 3.78 6.46 -2.28
C TYR A 51 4.33 7.87 -2.03
N PHE A 52 5.10 8.40 -2.97
CA PHE A 52 5.71 9.72 -2.82
C PHE A 52 4.66 10.85 -2.70
N PRO A 53 3.61 10.91 -3.55
CA PRO A 53 2.49 11.82 -3.34
C PRO A 53 1.81 11.69 -1.99
N PHE A 54 1.66 10.49 -1.44
CA PHE A 54 1.03 10.30 -0.12
C PHE A 54 1.86 10.90 1.00
N LEU A 55 3.18 10.77 0.92
CA LEU A 55 4.10 11.42 1.83
C LEU A 55 4.01 12.95 1.73
N ILE A 56 3.88 13.51 0.52
CA ILE A 56 3.65 14.96 0.33
C ILE A 56 2.31 15.39 0.93
N ILE A 57 1.24 14.62 0.68
CA ILE A 57 -0.10 14.91 1.25
C ILE A 57 -0.03 14.89 2.77
N GLY A 58 0.67 13.91 3.34
CA GLY A 58 0.90 13.79 4.78
C GLY A 58 1.56 15.03 5.39
N PHE A 59 2.39 15.75 4.63
CA PHE A 59 3.00 16.98 5.12
C PHE A 59 2.15 18.23 4.88
N LEU A 60 1.55 18.37 3.70
CA LEU A 60 0.88 19.62 3.34
C LEU A 60 -0.51 19.78 3.96
N PHE A 61 -1.15 18.66 4.36
CA PHE A 61 -2.54 18.65 4.80
C PHE A 61 -2.67 18.26 6.26
N ASN A 62 -3.70 18.79 6.93
CA ASN A 62 -4.08 18.30 8.25
C ASN A 62 -4.61 16.86 8.16
N LEU A 63 -4.69 16.16 9.29
CA LEU A 63 -5.15 14.77 9.33
C LEU A 63 -6.50 14.56 8.63
N ARG A 64 -7.45 15.52 8.76
CA ARG A 64 -8.77 15.42 8.12
C ARG A 64 -8.69 15.40 6.60
N TYR A 65 -7.98 16.36 5.99
CA TYR A 65 -7.81 16.42 4.53
C TYR A 65 -6.92 15.27 4.03
N ASN A 66 -5.89 14.89 4.79
CA ASN A 66 -5.03 13.75 4.46
C ASN A 66 -5.85 12.45 4.34
N LEU A 67 -6.63 12.12 5.38
CA LEU A 67 -7.51 10.95 5.37
C LEU A 67 -8.52 11.00 4.22
N PHE A 68 -9.13 12.17 3.97
CA PHE A 68 -10.07 12.35 2.87
C PHE A 68 -9.44 12.02 1.50
N PHE A 69 -8.26 12.57 1.19
CA PHE A 69 -7.60 12.32 -0.09
C PHE A 69 -7.09 10.88 -0.22
N LEU A 70 -6.49 10.32 0.83
CA LEU A 70 -6.05 8.92 0.83
C LEU A 70 -7.23 7.96 0.62
N PHE A 71 -8.38 8.24 1.24
CA PHE A 71 -9.59 7.44 1.03
C PHE A 71 -10.12 7.55 -0.41
N ILE A 72 -10.14 8.75 -0.99
CA ILE A 72 -10.50 8.95 -2.40
C ILE A 72 -9.57 8.14 -3.31
N TYR A 73 -8.26 8.18 -3.06
CA TYR A 73 -7.31 7.37 -3.82
C TYR A 73 -7.65 5.89 -3.75
N SER A 74 -7.90 5.35 -2.55
CA SER A 74 -8.24 3.93 -2.38
C SER A 74 -9.48 3.54 -3.20
N PHE A 75 -10.50 4.40 -3.23
CA PHE A 75 -11.69 4.15 -4.06
C PHE A 75 -11.37 4.21 -5.55
N LEU A 76 -10.67 5.24 -6.02
CA LEU A 76 -10.34 5.39 -7.43
C LEU A 76 -9.46 4.23 -7.92
N ASP A 77 -8.38 3.93 -7.20
CA ASP A 77 -7.47 2.83 -7.56
C ASP A 77 -8.20 1.50 -7.59
N PHE A 78 -8.99 1.18 -6.57
CA PHE A 78 -9.65 -0.12 -6.48
C PHE A 78 -10.81 -0.29 -7.46
N PHE A 79 -11.70 0.69 -7.61
CA PHE A 79 -12.88 0.53 -8.47
C PHE A 79 -12.60 0.81 -9.95
N ILE A 80 -11.65 1.71 -10.26
CA ILE A 80 -11.42 2.16 -11.65
C ILE A 80 -10.22 1.44 -12.27
N PHE A 81 -9.10 1.33 -11.57
CA PHE A 81 -7.83 0.92 -12.20
C PHE A 81 -7.41 -0.52 -11.91
N SER A 82 -7.65 -0.98 -10.68
CA SER A 82 -7.28 -2.30 -10.21
C SER A 82 -8.47 -3.27 -10.14
N GLY A 83 -9.69 -2.74 -10.28
CA GLY A 83 -10.95 -3.47 -10.12
C GLY A 83 -11.05 -4.67 -11.03
N GLU A 84 -10.84 -4.49 -12.33
CA GLU A 84 -10.92 -5.55 -13.34
C GLU A 84 -9.98 -6.72 -13.01
N LYS A 85 -8.71 -6.44 -12.69
CA LYS A 85 -7.74 -7.46 -12.29
C LYS A 85 -8.17 -8.20 -11.03
N ASN A 86 -8.71 -7.46 -10.06
CA ASN A 86 -9.19 -8.05 -8.81
C ASN A 86 -10.44 -8.91 -9.04
N PHE A 87 -11.38 -8.48 -9.89
CA PHE A 87 -12.54 -9.28 -10.29
C PHE A 87 -12.14 -10.56 -11.02
N ILE A 88 -11.19 -10.51 -11.96
CA ILE A 88 -10.68 -11.71 -12.64
C ILE A 88 -10.04 -12.68 -11.65
N LYS A 89 -9.24 -12.16 -10.70
CA LYS A 89 -8.65 -12.99 -9.63
C LYS A 89 -9.72 -13.63 -8.74
N ILE A 90 -10.71 -12.86 -8.31
CA ILE A 90 -11.82 -13.32 -7.47
C ILE A 90 -12.64 -14.38 -8.21
N TYR A 91 -12.91 -14.16 -9.50
CA TYR A 91 -13.60 -15.11 -10.35
C TYR A 91 -12.83 -16.44 -10.40
N PHE A 92 -11.53 -16.39 -10.71
CA PHE A 92 -10.65 -17.57 -10.75
C PHE A 92 -10.60 -18.32 -9.39
N LEU A 93 -10.49 -17.59 -8.28
CA LEU A 93 -10.48 -18.18 -6.94
C LEU A 93 -11.83 -18.83 -6.57
N SER A 94 -12.93 -18.24 -7.02
CA SER A 94 -14.27 -18.76 -6.77
C SER A 94 -14.65 -19.93 -7.67
N SER A 95 -14.14 -19.99 -8.90
CA SER A 95 -14.49 -21.02 -9.90
C SER A 95 -13.78 -22.35 -9.65
N ASN A 96 -12.60 -22.35 -9.04
CA ASN A 96 -11.83 -23.57 -8.76
C ASN A 96 -12.36 -24.38 -7.56
N ASN A 97 -13.31 -23.85 -6.80
CA ASN A 97 -13.98 -24.59 -5.74
C ASN A 97 -15.30 -25.14 -6.30
N THR A 98 -15.27 -26.40 -6.75
CA THR A 98 -16.41 -27.13 -7.34
C THR A 98 -17.58 -27.38 -6.39
N TYR A 99 -17.45 -27.04 -5.11
CA TYR A 99 -18.50 -27.22 -4.11
C TYR A 99 -19.17 -25.87 -3.76
N LEU A 100 -20.39 -25.66 -4.29
CA LEU A 100 -21.42 -24.65 -3.93
C LEU A 100 -21.49 -23.37 -4.79
N SER A 101 -22.15 -23.50 -5.95
CA SER A 101 -22.45 -22.40 -6.90
C SER A 101 -23.32 -21.27 -6.35
N THR A 102 -24.17 -21.50 -5.35
CA THR A 102 -25.07 -20.47 -4.76
C THR A 102 -24.46 -19.73 -3.56
N LEU A 103 -23.49 -20.32 -2.84
CA LEU A 103 -22.67 -19.65 -1.82
C LEU A 103 -21.53 -18.81 -2.43
N ASN A 104 -21.27 -18.97 -3.73
CA ASN A 104 -20.16 -18.32 -4.41
C ASN A 104 -20.28 -16.79 -4.46
N GLN A 105 -21.48 -16.22 -4.63
CA GLN A 105 -21.62 -14.76 -4.69
C GLN A 105 -21.26 -14.08 -3.35
N LYS A 106 -21.73 -14.62 -2.22
CA LYS A 106 -21.38 -14.09 -0.89
C LYS A 106 -19.88 -14.23 -0.60
N LYS A 107 -19.27 -15.34 -0.99
CA LYS A 107 -17.82 -15.57 -0.87
C LYS A 107 -17.01 -14.62 -1.77
N GLN A 108 -17.44 -14.39 -3.01
CA GLN A 108 -16.80 -13.44 -3.93
C GLN A 108 -16.84 -12.01 -3.38
N ILE A 109 -17.99 -11.58 -2.85
CA ILE A 109 -18.13 -10.26 -2.21
C ILE A 109 -17.22 -10.17 -0.97
N PHE A 110 -17.16 -11.23 -0.14
CA PHE A 110 -16.26 -11.25 1.00
C PHE A 110 -14.79 -11.16 0.60
N ILE A 111 -14.35 -11.92 -0.42
CA ILE A 111 -12.97 -11.85 -0.94
C ILE A 111 -12.71 -10.45 -1.52
N PHE A 112 -13.64 -9.91 -2.29
CA PHE A 112 -13.55 -8.55 -2.83
C PHE A 112 -13.33 -7.50 -1.74
N LEU A 113 -14.15 -7.53 -0.69
CA LEU A 113 -14.02 -6.62 0.45
C LEU A 113 -12.69 -6.80 1.19
N ASN A 114 -12.20 -8.03 1.34
CA ASN A 114 -10.89 -8.27 1.97
C ASN A 114 -9.73 -7.77 1.09
N VAL A 115 -9.79 -7.97 -0.23
CA VAL A 115 -8.78 -7.44 -1.16
C VAL A 115 -8.78 -5.91 -1.11
N PHE A 116 -9.95 -5.28 -1.08
CA PHE A 116 -10.06 -3.84 -0.90
C PHE A 116 -9.43 -3.40 0.42
N PHE A 117 -9.90 -3.97 1.53
CA PHE A 117 -9.57 -3.52 2.87
C PHE A 117 -8.10 -3.77 3.22
N TRP A 118 -7.63 -5.01 3.07
CA TRP A 118 -6.27 -5.43 3.41
C TRP A 118 -5.26 -5.14 2.28
N GLY A 119 -5.70 -5.12 1.03
CA GLY A 119 -4.80 -4.89 -0.11
C GLY A 119 -4.56 -3.43 -0.43
N THR A 120 -5.58 -2.56 -0.23
CA THR A 120 -5.53 -1.17 -0.70
C THR A 120 -5.81 -0.14 0.39
N LEU A 121 -6.90 -0.30 1.16
CA LEU A 121 -7.35 0.73 2.09
C LEU A 121 -6.41 0.90 3.28
N ILE A 122 -6.13 -0.17 4.04
CA ILE A 122 -5.24 -0.10 5.21
C ILE A 122 -3.82 0.34 4.82
N PRO A 123 -3.18 -0.23 3.78
CA PRO A 123 -1.82 0.17 3.42
C PRO A 123 -1.69 1.63 2.96
N VAL A 124 -2.73 2.18 2.31
CA VAL A 124 -2.74 3.58 1.89
C VAL A 124 -3.01 4.49 3.08
N LEU A 125 -3.99 4.16 3.92
CA LEU A 125 -4.33 4.95 5.11
C LEU A 125 -3.20 4.98 6.14
N SER A 126 -2.30 3.99 6.19
CA SER A 126 -1.13 4.04 7.07
C SER A 126 -0.22 5.24 6.76
N TYR A 127 -0.22 5.78 5.54
CA TYR A 127 0.51 7.02 5.25
C TYR A 127 -0.02 8.24 6.00
N SER A 128 -1.21 8.17 6.60
CA SER A 128 -1.68 9.21 7.51
C SER A 128 -0.74 9.41 8.70
N PHE A 129 0.02 8.39 9.12
CA PHE A 129 1.01 8.51 10.19
C PHE A 129 2.18 9.43 9.84
N THR A 130 2.46 9.66 8.55
CA THR A 130 3.50 10.62 8.13
C THR A 130 3.18 12.05 8.54
N TYR A 131 1.90 12.39 8.77
CA TYR A 131 1.48 13.67 9.34
C TYR A 131 2.16 13.96 10.68
N PHE A 132 2.37 12.93 11.50
CA PHE A 132 3.01 13.08 12.81
C PHE A 132 4.50 13.37 12.72
N PHE A 133 5.16 13.11 11.58
CA PHE A 133 6.55 13.50 11.36
C PHE A 133 6.73 15.03 11.49
N LEU A 134 5.73 15.83 11.08
CA LEU A 134 5.78 17.28 11.21
C LEU A 134 5.66 17.76 12.67
N PHE A 135 4.90 17.05 13.53
CA PHE A 135 4.74 17.46 14.93
C PHE A 135 5.99 17.20 15.77
N TYR A 136 6.79 16.19 15.42
CA TYR A 136 8.00 15.82 16.16
C TYR A 136 9.29 16.35 15.53
N GLN A 137 9.17 17.33 14.62
CA GLN A 137 10.22 17.89 13.76
C GLN A 137 11.50 18.32 14.47
N LYS A 138 11.47 18.76 15.73
CA LYS A 138 12.61 19.49 16.29
C LYS A 138 13.72 18.63 16.89
N ILE A 139 13.50 17.44 17.47
CA ILE A 139 14.58 16.78 18.25
C ILE A 139 14.58 15.23 18.22
N ASN A 140 13.48 14.54 17.91
CA ASN A 140 13.38 13.10 18.22
C ASN A 140 13.42 12.19 16.97
N PHE A 141 14.62 11.87 16.50
CA PHE A 141 14.86 10.85 15.46
C PHE A 141 14.22 9.50 15.81
N THR A 142 14.18 9.15 17.10
CA THR A 142 13.54 7.94 17.63
C THR A 142 12.05 7.88 17.29
N LYS A 143 11.31 8.98 17.46
CA LYS A 143 9.88 9.05 17.15
C LYS A 143 9.62 8.95 15.65
N PHE A 144 10.46 9.61 14.85
CA PHE A 144 10.36 9.54 13.39
C PHE A 144 10.59 8.11 12.88
N PHE A 145 11.63 7.43 13.39
CA PHE A 145 11.88 6.02 13.11
C PHE A 145 10.69 5.15 13.55
N LEU A 146 10.15 5.38 14.75
CA LEU A 146 9.00 4.63 15.29
C LEU A 146 7.75 4.77 14.40
N PHE A 147 7.41 5.98 13.96
CA PHE A 147 6.27 6.17 13.05
C PHE A 147 6.51 5.54 11.67
N SER A 148 7.74 5.64 11.13
CA SER A 148 8.09 4.92 9.90
C SER A 148 7.99 3.40 10.08
N PHE A 149 8.43 2.88 11.21
CA PHE A 149 8.34 1.46 11.55
C PHE A 149 6.88 1.02 11.69
N MET A 150 6.02 1.83 12.32
CA MET A 150 4.57 1.56 12.39
C MET A 150 3.93 1.47 11.00
N ILE A 151 4.28 2.39 10.08
CA ILE A 151 3.79 2.34 8.69
C ILE A 151 4.19 1.01 8.04
N ILE A 152 5.47 0.62 8.18
CA ILE A 152 6.02 -0.61 7.60
C ILE A 152 5.31 -1.84 8.16
N MET A 153 5.11 -1.89 9.48
CA MET A 153 4.45 -3.01 10.14
C MET A 153 2.98 -3.14 9.70
N ILE A 154 2.23 -2.03 9.68
CA ILE A 154 0.83 -2.02 9.23
C ILE A 154 0.71 -2.48 7.78
N GLN A 155 1.54 -1.93 6.89
CA GLN A 155 1.53 -2.29 5.47
C GLN A 155 1.91 -3.74 5.22
N SER A 156 2.96 -4.23 5.90
CA SER A 156 3.43 -5.61 5.75
C SER A 156 2.39 -6.60 6.26
N PHE A 157 1.81 -6.33 7.44
CA PHE A 157 0.76 -7.16 8.01
C PHE A 157 -0.50 -7.18 7.15
N SER A 158 -0.92 -6.01 6.65
CA SER A 158 -2.07 -5.89 5.78
C SER A 158 -1.88 -6.62 4.44
N ARG A 159 -0.71 -6.48 3.81
CA ARG A 159 -0.39 -7.20 2.57
C ARG A 159 -0.26 -8.71 2.79
N PHE A 160 0.26 -9.13 3.93
CA PHE A 160 0.28 -10.55 4.30
C PHE A 160 -1.13 -11.09 4.46
N LEU A 161 -2.02 -10.41 5.19
CA LEU A 161 -3.41 -10.84 5.33
C LEU A 161 -4.12 -10.87 3.98
N CYS A 162 -3.91 -9.85 3.13
CA CYS A 162 -4.45 -9.85 1.76
C CYS A 162 -3.94 -11.05 0.95
N GLY A 163 -2.63 -11.30 0.97
CA GLY A 163 -2.02 -12.45 0.30
C GLY A 163 -2.52 -13.77 0.87
N PHE A 164 -2.62 -13.89 2.18
CA PHE A 164 -3.20 -15.05 2.85
C PHE A 164 -4.62 -15.27 2.33
N PHE A 165 -5.55 -14.32 2.49
CA PHE A 165 -6.93 -14.48 2.03
C PHE A 165 -7.09 -14.70 0.51
N CYS A 166 -6.19 -14.16 -0.32
CA CYS A 166 -6.23 -14.37 -1.78
C CYS A 166 -5.63 -15.70 -2.23
N TYR A 167 -4.64 -16.24 -1.51
CA TYR A 167 -3.91 -17.44 -1.89
C TYR A 167 -4.19 -18.64 -0.98
N TRP A 168 -5.08 -18.49 0.02
CA TRP A 168 -5.55 -19.57 0.88
C TRP A 168 -6.57 -20.44 0.12
N GLY A 169 -6.02 -21.23 -0.79
CA GLY A 169 -6.70 -22.32 -1.47
C GLY A 169 -5.63 -23.27 -2.00
N PRO A 170 -5.71 -24.59 -1.72
CA PRO A 170 -4.68 -25.56 -2.11
C PRO A 170 -4.43 -25.68 -3.63
N ASN A 171 -5.22 -24.99 -4.47
CA ASN A 171 -5.26 -25.19 -5.93
C ASN A 171 -5.09 -23.89 -6.76
N THR A 172 -4.28 -22.93 -6.33
CA THR A 172 -3.91 -21.81 -7.22
C THR A 172 -2.65 -22.18 -8.03
N LYS A 173 -2.61 -21.86 -9.34
CA LYS A 173 -1.45 -22.11 -10.23
C LYS A 173 -0.12 -21.54 -9.67
N TYR A 174 -0.19 -20.47 -8.86
CA TYR A 174 0.95 -19.90 -8.14
C TYR A 174 1.44 -20.81 -7.01
N PHE A 175 0.52 -21.48 -6.30
CA PHE A 175 0.86 -22.58 -5.42
C PHE A 175 1.66 -23.61 -6.21
N PHE A 176 1.20 -24.12 -7.36
CA PHE A 176 1.93 -25.15 -8.11
C PHE A 176 3.36 -24.78 -8.59
N LEU A 177 3.57 -23.58 -9.14
CA LEU A 177 4.89 -23.15 -9.64
C LEU A 177 5.89 -22.89 -8.50
N ILE A 178 5.43 -22.31 -7.40
CA ILE A 178 6.25 -22.08 -6.21
C ILE A 178 6.39 -23.39 -5.41
N TYR A 179 5.37 -24.23 -5.36
CA TYR A 179 5.36 -25.54 -4.71
C TYR A 179 6.30 -26.52 -5.40
N ASN A 180 6.45 -26.50 -6.72
CA ASN A 180 7.50 -27.29 -7.41
C ASN A 180 8.92 -26.81 -7.04
N ASN A 181 9.12 -25.50 -6.87
CA ASN A 181 10.38 -24.95 -6.37
C ASN A 181 10.58 -25.12 -4.85
N ILE A 182 9.51 -25.41 -4.10
CA ILE A 182 9.55 -25.71 -2.67
C ILE A 182 9.63 -27.21 -2.43
N ILE A 183 9.16 -28.07 -3.34
CA ILE A 183 9.37 -29.53 -3.28
C ILE A 183 10.87 -29.86 -3.30
N SER A 184 11.69 -29.06 -4.00
CA SER A 184 13.15 -29.20 -3.92
C SER A 184 13.73 -28.78 -2.55
N LEU A 185 13.02 -27.93 -1.78
CA LEU A 185 13.34 -27.53 -0.41
C LEU A 185 12.67 -28.41 0.67
N ASN A 186 11.56 -29.09 0.36
CA ASN A 186 10.70 -29.89 1.25
C ASN A 186 11.21 -31.32 1.49
N LYS A 187 12.51 -31.61 1.25
CA LYS A 187 13.11 -32.84 1.77
C LYS A 187 13.21 -32.86 3.30
N THR A 188 12.82 -31.79 4.00
CA THR A 188 12.79 -31.71 5.46
C THR A 188 11.35 -31.54 5.97
N ASN A 189 10.94 -32.46 6.85
CA ASN A 189 9.56 -32.77 7.26
C ASN A 189 8.86 -31.74 8.19
N ASN A 190 8.97 -30.43 7.97
CA ASN A 190 8.22 -29.41 8.73
C ASN A 190 7.95 -28.18 7.87
N SER A 191 6.81 -27.49 7.94
CA SER A 191 5.40 -27.81 7.71
C SER A 191 4.82 -26.52 7.09
N LEU A 192 3.66 -26.52 6.42
CA LEU A 192 3.06 -25.35 5.75
C LEU A 192 3.19 -24.00 6.50
N LEU A 193 3.21 -24.03 7.83
CA LEU A 193 3.42 -22.87 8.70
C LEU A 193 4.75 -22.14 8.47
N PHE A 194 5.85 -22.88 8.29
CA PHE A 194 7.18 -22.29 8.01
C PHE A 194 7.20 -21.58 6.65
N TYR A 195 6.52 -22.15 5.65
CA TYR A 195 6.35 -21.51 4.35
C TYR A 195 5.57 -20.19 4.46
N TYR A 196 4.45 -20.17 5.19
CA TYR A 196 3.67 -18.94 5.38
C TYR A 196 4.47 -17.87 6.15
N PHE A 197 5.24 -18.30 7.15
CA PHE A 197 6.16 -17.41 7.86
C PHE A 197 7.20 -16.82 6.90
N LEU A 198 7.85 -17.64 6.07
CA LEU A 198 8.78 -17.16 5.04
C LEU A 198 8.13 -16.16 4.06
N MET A 199 6.93 -16.44 3.57
CA MET A 199 6.20 -15.54 2.66
C MET A 199 5.81 -14.21 3.35
N PHE A 200 5.53 -14.21 4.65
CA PHE A 200 5.37 -12.97 5.44
C PHE A 200 6.65 -12.12 5.39
N PHE A 201 7.81 -12.69 5.73
CA PHE A 201 9.08 -11.96 5.70
C PHE A 201 9.46 -11.52 4.29
N TRP A 202 9.13 -12.30 3.28
CA TRP A 202 9.38 -11.93 1.89
C TRP A 202 8.51 -10.76 1.39
N ASN A 203 7.32 -10.57 1.96
CA ASN A 203 6.50 -9.38 1.74
C ASN A 203 6.99 -8.17 2.55
N PHE A 204 7.64 -8.40 3.68
CA PHE A 204 8.22 -7.34 4.51
C PHE A 204 9.35 -6.60 3.78
N ILE A 205 10.22 -7.31 3.05
CA ILE A 205 11.36 -6.70 2.33
C ILE A 205 10.95 -5.54 1.39
N PRO A 206 10.05 -5.73 0.40
CA PRO A 206 9.67 -4.64 -0.50
C PRO A 206 8.95 -3.48 0.20
N VAL A 207 8.23 -3.77 1.29
CA VAL A 207 7.58 -2.73 2.11
C VAL A 207 8.62 -1.94 2.91
N LEU A 208 9.61 -2.62 3.49
CA LEU A 208 10.73 -2.00 4.19
C LEU A 208 11.54 -1.13 3.23
N THR A 209 11.96 -1.65 2.07
CA THR A 209 12.76 -0.91 1.09
C THR A 209 12.04 0.34 0.61
N SER A 210 10.75 0.23 0.28
CA SER A 210 9.99 1.37 -0.22
C SER A 210 9.84 2.49 0.82
N ASN A 211 9.53 2.14 2.06
CA ASN A 211 9.40 3.12 3.13
C ASN A 211 10.76 3.69 3.59
N LEU A 212 11.85 2.93 3.52
CA LEU A 212 13.20 3.45 3.75
C LEU A 212 13.61 4.49 2.69
N ILE A 213 13.28 4.25 1.42
CA ILE A 213 13.50 5.23 0.35
C ILE A 213 12.72 6.52 0.64
N LEU A 214 11.45 6.42 1.03
CA LEU A 214 10.62 7.58 1.39
C LEU A 214 11.18 8.33 2.61
N LEU A 215 11.68 7.60 3.59
CA LEU A 215 12.32 8.14 4.79
C LEU A 215 13.59 8.94 4.43
N ILE A 216 14.44 8.40 3.55
CA ILE A 216 15.64 9.09 3.05
C ILE A 216 15.25 10.35 2.28
N LEU A 217 14.28 10.25 1.37
CA LEU A 217 13.75 11.40 0.62
C LEU A 217 13.24 12.49 1.55
N PHE A 218 12.50 12.13 2.61
CA PHE A 218 12.08 13.10 3.62
C PHE A 218 13.27 13.83 4.24
N PHE A 219 14.31 13.11 4.68
CA PHE A 219 15.48 13.76 5.29
C PHE A 219 16.20 14.71 4.34
N ILE A 220 16.31 14.35 3.06
CA ILE A 220 16.90 15.21 2.02
C ILE A 220 16.10 16.51 1.87
N PHE A 221 14.78 16.42 1.78
CA PHE A 221 13.91 17.59 1.56
C PHE A 221 13.47 18.29 2.85
N ARG A 222 13.83 17.77 4.02
CA ARG A 222 13.39 18.26 5.34
C ARG A 222 13.63 19.75 5.51
N SER A 223 14.82 20.24 5.14
CA SER A 223 15.19 21.65 5.28
C SER A 223 14.31 22.59 4.43
N PHE A 224 13.93 22.15 3.22
CA PHE A 224 13.04 22.89 2.33
C PHE A 224 11.60 22.87 2.82
N ILE A 225 11.10 21.69 3.24
CA ILE A 225 9.75 21.52 3.80
C ILE A 225 9.57 22.40 5.05
N LEU A 226 10.56 22.40 5.95
CA LEU A 226 10.54 23.17 7.19
C LEU A 226 10.54 24.68 6.96
N LYS A 227 11.31 25.17 5.98
CA LYS A 227 11.32 26.60 5.64
C LYS A 227 9.96 27.08 5.12
N ASN A 228 9.25 26.24 4.37
CA ASN A 228 7.95 26.57 3.79
C ASN A 228 6.76 26.39 4.76
N ASP A 229 6.81 25.43 5.69
CA ASP A 229 5.79 25.28 6.74
C ASP A 229 5.69 26.52 7.64
N PHE A 230 6.85 27.15 7.92
CA PHE A 230 6.90 28.41 8.67
C PHE A 230 6.18 29.54 7.90
N LEU A 231 6.35 29.61 6.58
CA LEU A 231 5.69 30.59 5.73
C LEU A 231 4.16 30.37 5.61
N ILE A 232 3.68 29.13 5.73
CA ILE A 232 2.24 28.79 5.64
C ILE A 232 1.52 28.99 6.98
N LYS A 233 2.21 28.83 8.13
CA LYS A 233 1.62 29.08 9.46
C LYS A 233 1.53 30.57 9.84
N PHE A 234 2.30 31.45 9.19
CA PHE A 234 2.34 32.89 9.46
C PHE A 234 1.56 33.76 8.45
N LYS A 235 0.66 33.17 7.66
CA LYS A 235 -0.34 33.86 6.83
C LYS A 235 -1.73 33.34 7.16
#